data_AF-A0A7V9MQH3-F1
#
_entry.id   AF-A0A7V9MQH3-F1
#
_cell.length_a   1.000
_cell.length_b   1.000
_cell.length_c   1.000
_cell.angle_alpha   90.00
_cell.angle_beta   90.00
_cell.angle_gamma   90.00
#
_symmetry.space_group_name_H-M   'P 1'
#
loop_
_entity.id
_entity.type
_entity.pdbx_description
1 polymer ?
#
loop_
_entity_poly.entity_id
_entity_poly.type
_entity_poly.pdbx_seq_one_letter_code
_entity_poly.pdbx_strand_id
1 'polypeptide(L)' 'MPLPSVRSTCPPACGILNDNWRSTQQAEIIATTIPPSNDLESAIVKTLTPGNYTAIIKGKNNATGLALVEVYALN' A
#
# COMPACT_ATOMS: atom_id res chain seq x y z
N MET A 1 -2.40 6.42 -18.11
CA MET A 1 -3.17 5.41 -17.35
C MET A 1 -3.22 5.88 -15.89
N PRO A 2 -4.39 5.95 -15.25
CA PRO A 2 -4.51 6.42 -13.87
C PRO A 2 -4.12 5.33 -12.86
N LEU A 3 -3.42 5.73 -11.80
CA LEU A 3 -2.78 4.83 -10.84
C LEU A 3 -3.77 4.38 -9.74
N PRO A 4 -3.64 3.15 -9.20
CA PRO A 4 -4.40 2.71 -8.04
C PRO A 4 -3.84 3.32 -6.74
N SER A 5 -4.72 3.83 -5.89
CA SER A 5 -4.44 4.23 -4.51
C SER A 5 -4.80 3.08 -3.56
N VAL A 6 -3.93 2.76 -2.61
CA VAL A 6 -4.19 1.74 -1.59
C VAL A 6 -4.46 2.37 -0.23
N ARG A 7 -5.52 1.93 0.44
CA ARG A 7 -5.88 2.31 1.80
C ARG A 7 -6.00 1.08 2.69
N SER A 8 -5.26 1.04 3.79
CA SER A 8 -5.48 0.03 4.84
C SER A 8 -6.45 0.57 5.88
N THR A 9 -7.43 -0.23 6.31
CA THR A 9 -8.25 0.08 7.49
C THR A 9 -7.82 -0.83 8.63
N CYS A 10 -7.17 -0.24 9.65
CA CYS A 10 -6.83 -0.92 10.89
C CYS A 10 -7.55 -0.21 12.06
N PRO A 11 -8.40 -0.91 12.84
CA PRO A 11 -8.89 -0.40 14.13
C PRO A 11 -7.69 -0.16 15.08
N PRO A 12 -7.61 0.94 15.87
CA PRO A 12 -8.63 1.94 16.15
C PRO A 12 -8.60 3.23 15.30
N ALA A 13 -7.65 3.46 14.38
CA ALA A 13 -7.65 4.71 13.61
C ALA A 13 -6.70 4.81 12.40
N CYS A 14 -5.94 3.78 12.04
CA CYS A 14 -4.85 4.01 11.10
C CYS A 14 -5.28 3.72 9.67
N GLY A 15 -6.00 4.68 9.09
CA GLY A 15 -6.19 4.76 7.64
C GLY A 15 -4.89 5.19 6.97
N ILE A 16 -4.00 4.26 6.64
CA ILE A 16 -2.83 4.58 5.81
C ILE A 16 -3.32 4.62 4.37
N LEU A 17 -3.14 5.77 3.70
CA LEU A 17 -3.40 5.93 2.27
C LEU A 17 -2.06 6.18 1.60
N ASN A 18 -1.74 5.36 0.59
CA ASN A 18 -0.55 5.59 -0.22
C ASN A 18 -0.83 5.52 -1.73
N ASP A 19 -0.35 6.55 -2.41
CA ASP A 19 -0.46 6.76 -3.86
C ASP A 19 0.90 6.64 -4.57
N ASN A 20 2.00 6.68 -3.81
CA ASN A 20 3.34 6.42 -4.31
C ASN A 20 4.23 5.91 -3.17
N TRP A 21 4.97 4.84 -3.41
CA TRP A 21 5.71 4.16 -2.37
C TRP A 21 6.79 5.03 -1.70
N ARG A 22 7.27 6.10 -2.37
CA ARG A 22 8.31 6.99 -1.85
C ARG A 22 7.84 8.13 -0.94
N SER A 23 6.56 8.50 -0.95
CA SER A 23 6.09 9.72 -0.25
C SER A 23 6.05 9.58 1.26
N THR A 24 5.74 8.38 1.76
CA THR A 24 5.46 8.19 3.20
C THR A 24 6.33 7.14 3.86
N GLN A 25 6.67 6.05 3.17
CA GLN A 25 7.32 4.87 3.78
C GLN A 25 8.55 4.40 2.99
N GLN A 26 9.25 5.30 2.29
CA GLN A 26 10.38 4.94 1.42
C GLN A 26 11.43 4.09 2.14
N ALA A 27 11.87 4.49 3.33
CA ALA A 27 12.91 3.79 4.08
C ALA A 27 12.45 2.38 4.53
N GLU A 28 11.20 2.27 5.01
CA GLU A 28 10.60 0.99 5.43
C GLU A 28 10.42 0.04 4.24
N ILE A 29 10.01 0.57 3.09
CA ILE A 29 9.82 -0.18 1.84
C ILE A 29 11.16 -0.62 1.23
N ILE A 30 12.21 0.20 1.31
CA ILE A 30 13.56 -0.22 0.92
C ILE A 30 14.07 -1.31 1.87
N ALA A 31 13.78 -1.19 3.17
CA ALA A 31 14.17 -2.18 4.17
C ALA A 31 13.48 -3.54 4.00
N THR A 32 12.36 -3.64 3.28
CA THR A 32 11.74 -4.93 2.96
C THR A 32 12.52 -5.73 1.93
N THR A 33 13.52 -5.14 1.27
CA THR A 33 14.29 -5.69 0.13
C THR A 33 13.45 -5.98 -1.12
N ILE A 34 12.17 -5.62 -1.12
CA ILE A 34 11.24 -5.76 -2.24
C ILE A 34 10.62 -4.38 -2.53
N PRO A 35 11.42 -3.36 -2.89
CA PRO A 35 10.86 -2.07 -3.28
C PRO A 35 10.17 -2.20 -4.66
N PRO A 36 9.04 -1.51 -4.88
CA PRO A 36 8.43 -1.41 -6.20
C PRO A 36 9.42 -0.81 -7.20
N SER A 37 9.42 -1.33 -8.43
CA SER A 37 10.35 -0.86 -9.48
C SER A 37 9.93 0.50 -10.04
N ASN A 38 8.65 0.87 -9.94
CA ASN A 38 8.14 2.13 -10.43
C ASN A 38 7.75 3.04 -9.26
N ASP A 39 8.26 4.27 -9.27
CA ASP A 39 7.97 5.28 -8.25
C ASP A 39 6.49 5.66 -8.16
N LEU A 40 5.71 5.36 -9.21
CA LEU A 40 4.27 5.57 -9.27
C LEU A 40 3.44 4.40 -8.71
N GLU A 41 4.07 3.34 -8.22
CA GLU A 41 3.39 2.23 -7.56
C GLU A 41 3.12 2.54 -6.10
N SER A 42 1.98 2.07 -5.60
CA SER A 42 1.61 2.18 -4.21
C SER A 42 2.08 0.98 -3.41
N ALA A 43 2.78 1.21 -2.30
CA ALA A 43 3.12 0.17 -1.34
C ALA A 43 2.89 0.67 0.09
N ILE A 44 2.46 -0.23 0.98
CA ILE A 44 2.31 0.04 2.41
C ILE A 44 3.03 -1.07 3.16
N VAL A 45 3.92 -0.68 4.07
CA VAL A 45 4.56 -1.61 5.01
C VAL A 45 4.00 -1.33 6.39
N LYS A 46 3.56 -2.38 7.09
CA LYS A 46 3.06 -2.20 8.45
C LYS A 46 3.20 -3.47 9.27
N THR A 47 3.65 -3.30 10.50
CA THR A 47 3.55 -4.34 11.52
C THR A 47 2.12 -4.45 12.00
N LEU A 48 1.48 -5.58 11.72
CA LEU A 48 0.11 -5.87 12.09
C LEU A 48 0.12 -6.88 13.23
N THR A 49 -0.65 -6.60 14.29
CA THR A 49 -0.93 -7.60 15.33
C THR A 49 -1.77 -8.74 14.73
N PRO A 50 -1.76 -9.96 15.30
CA PRO A 50 -2.64 -11.02 14.82
C PRO A 50 -4.11 -10.57 14.79
N GLY A 51 -4.75 -10.68 13.63
CA GLY A 51 -6.12 -10.19 13.44
C GLY A 51 -6.53 -10.16 11.96
N ASN A 52 -7.79 -9.79 11.72
CA ASN A 52 -8.33 -9.66 10.37
C ASN A 52 -8.12 -8.24 9.85
N TYR A 53 -7.56 -8.12 8.64
CA TYR A 53 -7.28 -6.85 7.99
C TYR A 53 -7.89 -6.79 6.60
N THR A 54 -8.37 -5.60 6.23
CA THR A 54 -8.93 -5.33 4.92
C THR A 54 -8.06 -4.32 4.18
N ALA A 55 -7.62 -4.69 2.98
CA ALA A 55 -7.03 -3.77 2.03
C ALA A 55 -8.13 -3.18 1.14
N ILE A 56 -8.21 -1.86 1.07
CA ILE A 56 -9.15 -1.14 0.19
C ILE A 56 -8.34 -0.55 -0.95
N ILE A 57 -8.69 -0.92 -2.18
CA ILE A 57 -8.07 -0.39 -3.40
C ILE A 57 -9.05 0.59 -4.02
N LYS A 58 -8.60 1.78 -4.39
CA LYS A 58 -9.40 2.77 -5.10
C LYS A 58 -8.57 3.39 -6.21
N GLY A 59 -9.12 3.51 -7.41
CA GLY A 59 -8.44 4.26 -8.47
C GLY A 59 -8.34 5.75 -8.11
N LYS A 60 -7.16 6.35 -8.35
CA LYS A 60 -6.95 7.78 -8.17
C LYS A 60 -7.94 8.57 -9.03
N ASN A 61 -8.52 9.63 -8.48
CA ASN A 61 -9.52 10.48 -9.15
C ASN A 61 -10.75 9.71 -9.68
N ASN A 62 -11.19 8.66 -8.97
CA ASN A 62 -12.29 7.77 -9.39
C ASN A 62 -12.05 7.08 -10.74
N ALA A 63 -10.81 6.91 -11.15
CA ALA A 63 -10.51 6.21 -12.37
C ALA A 63 -10.70 4.69 -12.24
N THR A 64 -10.99 4.04 -13.36
CA THR A 64 -11.02 2.58 -13.50
C THR A 64 -9.74 2.08 -14.15
N GLY A 65 -9.29 0.91 -13.72
CA GLY A 65 -8.08 0.25 -14.19
C GLY A 65 -7.92 -1.13 -13.57
N LEU A 66 -6.92 -1.87 -14.04
CA LEU A 66 -6.51 -3.12 -13.41
C LEU A 66 -5.59 -2.80 -12.23
N ALA A 67 -5.83 -3.45 -11.10
CA ALA A 67 -4.97 -3.37 -9.92
C ALA A 67 -4.50 -4.78 -9.55
N LEU A 68 -3.20 -4.91 -9.30
CA LEU A 68 -2.60 -6.10 -8.69
C LEU A 68 -2.31 -5.77 -7.22
N VAL A 69 -2.68 -6.68 -6.33
CA VAL A 69 -2.35 -6.56 -4.90
C VAL A 69 -1.62 -7.81 -4.46
N GLU A 70 -0.47 -7.58 -3.84
CA GLU A 70 0.39 -8.61 -3.29
C GLU A 70 0.57 -8.33 -1.80
N VAL A 71 0.50 -9.39 -0.99
CA VAL A 71 0.68 -9.30 0.46
C VAL A 71 1.83 -10.21 0.84
N TYR A 72 2.86 -9.62 1.45
CA TYR A 72 4.04 -10.33 1.89
C TYR A 72 4.11 -10.32 3.42
N ALA A 73 4.30 -11.49 4.02
CA ALA A 73 4.67 -11.62 5.42
C ALA A 73 6.19 -11.47 5.52
N LEU A 74 6.64 -10.36 6.10
CA LEU A 74 8.06 -10.08 6.33
C LEU A 74 8.45 -10.65 7.71
N ASN A 75 9.48 -11.50 7.74
CA ASN A 75 10.01 -12.15 8.94
C ASN A 75 11.25 -11.45 9.47
#